data_AF-A0A0L7RKW2-F1
#
_entry.id   AF-A0A0L7RKW2-F1
#
_cell.length_a   1.000
_cell.length_b   1.000
_cell.length_c   1.000
_cell.angle_alpha   90.00
_cell.angle_beta   90.00
_cell.angle_gamma   90.00
#
_symmetry.space_group_name_H-M   'P 1'
#
loop_
_entity.id
_entity.type
_entity.pdbx_description
1 polymer ?
#
loop_
_entity_poly.entity_id
_entity_poly.type
_entity_poly.pdbx_seq_one_letter_code
_entity_poly.pdbx_strand_id
1 'polypeptide(L)'
;MAAVCHTQTHCNKKPTCVNCAVKRATIECKTKRFEKAKCVHCGESHAANYQGCIVAKEPLKRRKQILHEQKRGIQKSTTGQKNQLDSFSRD
;
A
#
# COMPACT_ATOMS: atom_id res chain seq x y z
N MET A 1 -24.37 -16.50 -5.77
CA MET A 1 -24.25 -15.02 -5.79
C MET A 1 -23.02 -14.67 -6.60
N ALA A 2 -23.20 -14.14 -7.82
CA ALA A 2 -22.06 -13.78 -8.66
C ALA A 2 -21.34 -12.58 -8.05
N ALA A 3 -20.04 -12.69 -7.82
CA ALA A 3 -19.21 -11.56 -7.40
C ALA A 3 -19.13 -10.58 -8.58
N VAL A 4 -19.72 -9.40 -8.41
CA VAL A 4 -19.62 -8.34 -9.43
C VAL A 4 -18.18 -7.86 -9.49
N CYS A 5 -17.56 -7.96 -10.67
CA CYS A 5 -16.22 -7.45 -10.89
C CYS A 5 -16.22 -5.93 -10.71
N HIS A 6 -15.24 -5.42 -9.95
CA HIS A 6 -15.07 -3.98 -9.75
C HIS A 6 -14.65 -3.32 -11.08
N THR A 7 -15.64 -2.79 -11.78
CA THR A 7 -15.48 -2.04 -13.04
C THR A 7 -15.91 -0.59 -12.83
N GLN A 8 -15.59 0.29 -13.77
CA GLN A 8 -15.93 1.72 -13.66
C GLN A 8 -17.43 1.95 -13.42
N THR A 9 -18.29 1.15 -14.04
CA THR A 9 -19.76 1.21 -13.91
C THR A 9 -20.27 0.63 -12.60
N HIS A 10 -19.50 -0.25 -11.95
CA HIS A 10 -19.87 -0.94 -10.70
C HIS A 10 -19.05 -0.41 -9.50
N CYS A 11 -18.57 0.83 -9.57
CA CYS A 11 -17.89 1.50 -8.47
C CYS A 11 -18.86 2.41 -7.72
N ASN A 12 -19.03 2.20 -6.41
CA ASN A 12 -19.87 3.05 -5.55
C ASN A 12 -19.25 4.43 -5.25
N LYS A 13 -18.05 4.72 -5.77
CA LYS A 13 -17.37 6.01 -5.55
C LYS A 13 -17.67 6.94 -6.72
N LYS A 14 -17.89 8.22 -6.39
CA LYS A 14 -18.01 9.28 -7.38
C LYS A 14 -16.70 9.41 -8.17
N PRO A 15 -16.75 9.62 -9.50
CA PRO A 15 -15.54 9.80 -10.29
C PRO A 15 -14.81 11.07 -9.85
N THR A 16 -13.50 10.93 -9.65
CA THR A 16 -12.60 12.03 -9.30
C THR A 16 -11.46 12.08 -10.29
N CYS A 17 -11.15 13.28 -10.79
CA CYS A 17 -10.09 13.48 -11.76
C CYS A 17 -8.73 13.28 -11.09
N VAL A 18 -7.89 12.41 -11.68
CA VAL A 18 -6.54 12.12 -11.18
C VAL A 18 -5.54 13.27 -11.37
N ASN A 19 -5.86 14.25 -12.23
CA ASN A 19 -4.99 15.39 -12.50
C ASN A 19 -5.26 16.55 -11.53
N CYS A 20 -6.53 16.91 -11.34
CA CYS A 20 -6.92 18.11 -10.58
C CYS A 20 -7.63 17.81 -9.25
N ALA A 21 -7.86 16.54 -8.91
CA ALA A 21 -8.59 16.09 -7.72
C ALA A 21 -10.03 16.64 -7.57
N VAL A 22 -10.63 17.12 -8.67
CA VAL A 22 -12.02 17.59 -8.70
C VAL A 22 -12.97 16.42 -8.97
N LYS A 23 -14.19 16.47 -8.40
CA LYS A 23 -15.30 15.52 -8.63
C LYS A 23 -15.83 15.63 -10.07
N ARG A 24 -15.11 15.05 -11.02
CA ARG A 24 -15.46 14.94 -12.45
C ARG A 24 -14.70 13.78 -13.07
N ALA A 25 -15.13 13.29 -14.23
CA ALA A 25 -14.36 12.30 -14.97
C ALA A 25 -13.07 12.93 -15.55
N THR A 26 -12.00 12.15 -15.63
CA THR A 26 -10.71 12.63 -16.18
C THR A 26 -10.84 13.10 -17.63
N ILE A 27 -11.77 12.52 -18.40
CA ILE A 27 -12.05 12.92 -19.79
C ILE A 27 -12.61 14.35 -19.91
N GLU A 28 -13.26 14.87 -18.87
CA GLU A 28 -13.84 16.22 -18.84
C GLU A 28 -12.85 17.27 -18.29
N CYS A 29 -11.61 16.85 -18.01
CA CYS A 29 -10.60 17.70 -17.42
C CYS A 29 -9.99 18.63 -18.49
N LYS A 30 -10.30 19.93 -18.40
CA LYS A 30 -9.69 20.98 -19.25
C LYS A 30 -8.28 21.39 -18.82
N THR A 31 -7.82 20.91 -17.66
CA THR A 31 -6.53 21.31 -17.07
C THR A 31 -5.38 20.59 -17.77
N LYS A 32 -4.35 21.34 -18.21
CA LYS A 32 -3.12 20.76 -18.76
C LYS A 32 -2.46 19.88 -17.69
N ARG A 33 -2.01 18.68 -18.10
CA ARG A 33 -1.49 17.59 -17.24
C ARG A 33 -0.34 17.98 -16.30
N PHE A 34 0.30 19.13 -16.54
CA PHE A 34 1.58 19.51 -15.96
C PHE A 34 1.54 20.64 -14.93
N GLU A 35 0.49 21.47 -14.90
CA GLU A 35 0.61 22.72 -14.12
C GLU A 35 0.43 22.53 -12.62
N LYS A 36 -0.50 21.69 -12.16
CA LYS A 36 -0.74 21.44 -10.71
C LYS A 36 -1.36 20.06 -10.47
N ALA A 37 -0.56 19.00 -10.54
CA ALA A 37 -1.03 17.67 -10.13
C ALA A 37 -1.39 17.69 -8.64
N LYS A 38 -2.65 17.42 -8.32
CA LYS A 38 -3.15 17.31 -6.94
C LYS A 38 -3.44 15.86 -6.60
N CYS A 39 -3.01 15.42 -5.43
CA CYS A 39 -3.29 14.08 -4.97
C CYS A 39 -4.78 13.91 -4.68
N VAL A 40 -5.42 12.90 -5.28
CA VAL A 40 -6.84 12.57 -5.03
C VAL A 40 -7.12 12.09 -3.60
N HIS A 41 -6.09 11.67 -2.87
CA HIS A 41 -6.23 11.12 -1.52
C HIS A 41 -6.05 12.16 -0.42
N CYS A 42 -5.17 13.14 -0.60
CA CYS A 42 -4.89 14.16 0.42
C CYS A 42 -5.08 15.61 -0.04
N GLY A 43 -5.28 15.85 -1.34
CA GLY A 43 -5.48 17.19 -1.89
C GLY A 43 -4.20 18.03 -2.06
N GLU A 44 -3.04 17.53 -1.61
CA GLU A 44 -1.78 18.25 -1.70
C GLU A 44 -1.18 18.26 -3.12
N SER A 45 -0.31 19.24 -3.37
CA SER A 45 0.37 19.48 -4.65
C SER A 45 1.51 18.51 -4.90
N HIS A 46 1.20 17.22 -4.92
CA HIS A 46 2.11 16.18 -5.38
C HIS A 46 1.39 15.24 -6.33
N ALA A 47 2.14 14.65 -7.26
CA ALA A 47 1.63 13.56 -8.09
C ALA A 47 1.09 12.43 -7.19
N ALA A 48 0.14 11.62 -7.66
CA ALA A 48 -0.47 10.53 -6.91
C ALA A 48 0.49 9.35 -6.62
N ASN A 49 1.76 9.63 -6.35
CA ASN A 49 2.73 8.72 -5.78
C ASN A 49 2.47 8.63 -4.26
N TYR A 50 2.34 7.39 -3.76
CA TYR A 50 2.17 7.07 -2.34
C TYR A 50 3.33 7.55 -1.46
N GLN A 51 4.52 7.85 -2.02
CA GLN A 51 5.68 8.29 -1.24
C GLN A 51 5.51 9.67 -0.58
N GLY A 52 4.77 10.59 -1.21
CA GLY A 52 4.54 11.94 -0.68
C GLY A 52 3.28 12.07 0.18
N CYS A 53 2.32 11.15 0.02
CA CYS A 53 0.99 11.29 0.59
C CYS A 53 0.98 10.99 2.10
N ILE A 54 0.57 11.96 2.92
CA ILE A 54 0.43 11.77 4.39
C ILE A 54 -0.56 10.65 4.71
N VAL A 55 -1.68 10.59 3.98
CA VAL A 55 -2.72 9.56 4.14
C VAL A 55 -2.18 8.15 3.86
N ALA A 56 -1.18 8.01 2.98
CA ALA A 56 -0.55 6.73 2.69
C ALA A 56 0.43 6.27 3.78
N LYS A 57 1.03 7.20 4.54
CA LYS A 57 2.09 6.87 5.51
C LYS A 57 1.57 6.02 6.66
N GLU A 58 0.37 6.31 7.17
CA GLU A 58 -0.24 5.60 8.30
C GLU A 58 -0.53 4.11 8.03
N PRO A 59 -1.22 3.72 6.94
CA PRO A 59 -1.44 2.31 6.63
C PRO A 59 -0.13 1.57 6.31
N LEU A 60 0.86 2.25 5.72
CA LEU A 60 2.18 1.65 5.47
C LEU A 60 2.94 1.34 6.76
N LYS A 61 2.91 2.24 7.77
CA LYS A 61 3.50 1.99 9.09
C LYS A 61 2.87 0.78 9.77
N ARG A 62 1.54 0.70 9.78
CA ARG A 62 0.80 -0.43 10.36
C ARG A 62 1.18 -1.75 9.68
N ARG A 63 1.27 -1.77 8.35
CA ARG A 63 1.67 -2.98 7.61
C ARG A 63 3.09 -3.43 7.99
N LYS A 64 4.03 -2.51 8.13
CA LYS A 64 5.41 -2.82 8.57
C LYS A 64 5.45 -3.40 9.98
N GLN A 65 4.63 -2.90 10.91
CA GLN A 65 4.53 -3.43 12.27
C GLN A 65 4.03 -4.88 12.28
N ILE A 66 2.98 -5.19 11.51
CA ILE A 66 2.43 -6.55 11.38
C ILE A 66 3.49 -7.51 10.80
N LEU A 67 4.19 -7.10 9.75
CA LEU A 67 5.26 -7.91 9.14
C LEU A 67 6.42 -8.15 10.11
N HIS A 68 6.75 -7.17 10.94
CA HIS A 68 7.79 -7.33 11.96
C HIS A 68 7.37 -8.33 13.04
N GLU A 69 6.12 -8.27 13.50
CA GLU A 69 5.59 -9.23 14.47
C GLU A 69 5.57 -10.66 13.92
N GLN A 70 5.15 -10.84 12.67
CA GLN A 70 5.18 -12.14 12.00
C GLN A 70 6.60 -12.72 11.92
N LYS A 71 7.60 -11.88 11.60
CA LYS A 71 9.01 -12.31 11.59
C LYS A 71 9.54 -12.70 12.97
N ARG A 72 9.08 -12.04 14.05
CA ARG A 72 9.45 -12.42 15.43
C ARG A 72 8.82 -13.75 15.84
N GLY A 73 7.58 -14.01 15.42
CA GLY A 73 6.91 -15.28 15.67
C GLY A 73 7.61 -16.48 15.01
N ILE A 74 8.11 -16.31 13.79
CA ILE A 74 8.83 -17.36 13.03
C ILE A 74 10.22 -17.67 13.63
N GLN A 75 10.91 -16.69 14.22
CA GLN A 75 12.23 -16.93 14.82
C GLN A 75 12.16 -17.74 16.13
N LYS A 76 11.03 -17.73 16.84
CA LYS A 76 10.85 -18.49 18.09
C LYS A 76 10.73 -19.99 17.87
N SER A 77 10.29 -20.46 16.68
CA SER A 77 10.19 -21.89 16.38
C SER A 77 11.52 -22.52 15.93
N THR A 78 12.51 -21.72 15.53
CA THR A 78 13.80 -22.24 15.01
C THR A 78 14.90 -22.39 16.06
N THR A 79 14.72 -21.87 17.29
CA THR A 79 15.76 -21.94 18.35
C THR A 79 15.76 -23.29 19.10
N GLY A 80 14.80 -24.19 18.85
CA GLY A 80 14.70 -25.50 19.52
C GLY A 80 15.46 -26.67 18.86
N GLN A 81 16.14 -26.50 17.71
CA GLN A 81 16.72 -27.62 16.94
C GLN A 81 18.20 -27.41 16.52
N LYS A 82 19.05 -26.83 17.38
CA LYS A 82 20.49 -26.66 17.08
C LYS A 82 21.45 -27.24 18.10
N ASN A 83 21.00 -28.12 19.00
CA ASN A 83 21.83 -28.65 20.10
C ASN A 83 22.09 -30.17 20.03
N GLN A 84 22.34 -30.74 18.84
CA GLN A 84 22.69 -32.17 18.71
C GLN A 84 23.75 -32.50 17.63
N LEU A 85 24.59 -31.55 17.19
CA LEU A 85 25.66 -31.86 16.25
C LEU A 85 26.96 -31.13 16.56
N ASP A 86 27.51 -31.30 17.77
CA ASP A 86 28.89 -30.92 18.08
C ASP A 86 29.69 -31.96 18.91
N SER A 87 29.16 -33.15 19.17
CA SER A 87 29.80 -34.15 20.05
C SER A 87 30.45 -35.37 19.37
N PHE A 88 30.71 -35.33 18.05
CA PHE A 88 31.28 -36.49 17.31
C PHE A 88 32.50 -36.15 16.43
N SER A 89 33.54 -35.49 16.97
CA SER A 89 34.86 -35.40 16.30
C SER A 89 35.97 -35.03 17.29
N ARG A 90 36.33 -35.96 18.19
CA ARG A 90 37.65 -36.05 18.83
C ARG A 90 37.94 -37.50 19.22
N ASP A 91 38.25 -38.31 18.22
CA ASP A 91 39.07 -39.53 18.36
C ASP A 91 39.82 -39.74 17.04
#